data_AF-A0A3N5S622-F1
#
_entry.id   AF-A0A3N5S622-F1
#
_cell.length_a   1.000
_cell.length_b   1.000
_cell.length_c   1.000
_cell.angle_alpha   90.00
_cell.angle_beta   90.00
_cell.angle_gamma   90.00
#
_symmetry.space_group_name_H-M   'P 1'
#
loop_
_entity.id
_entity.type
_entity.pdbx_description
1 polymer ?
#
loop_
_entity_poly.entity_id
_entity_poly.type
_entity_poly.pdbx_seq_one_letter_code
_entity_poly.pdbx_strand_id
1 'polypeptide(L)'
;MMPLPNIDNDYLVDFLVRLLNTPSPTGFTETAIAFVEKELLQFKPLEFSRTRKGALVVKWIGTNDAEPVALTAHVDTLGAMVKDIKPNGRLQLSRIGGLVLNGVETEGCWVHTSKGEKIRGSYMLNMSAAHVYSSKVVETKREEEAMEVRLDARVSNPKETRELGIEVGDFVSFDPRLELTNGFIRSRFLDDKACVAAIVAAI
;
A
#
# COMPACT_ATOMS: atom_id res chain seq x y z
N MET A 1 24.31 -23.94 23.31
CA MET A 1 23.41 -23.26 22.36
C MET A 1 24.11 -23.19 21.03
N MET A 2 23.47 -23.59 19.94
CA MET A 2 23.98 -23.25 18.61
C MET A 2 23.88 -21.72 18.46
N PRO A 3 24.91 -21.04 17.92
CA PRO A 3 24.79 -19.63 17.61
C PRO A 3 23.67 -19.42 16.58
N LEU A 4 22.96 -18.30 16.68
CA LEU A 4 21.99 -17.93 15.66
C LEU A 4 22.71 -17.74 14.31
N PRO A 5 22.06 -18.08 13.19
CA PRO A 5 22.61 -17.79 11.87
C PRO A 5 22.78 -16.28 11.68
N ASN A 6 23.75 -15.90 10.84
CA ASN A 6 23.88 -14.51 10.43
C ASN A 6 22.68 -14.12 9.56
N ILE A 7 22.11 -12.94 9.82
CA ILE A 7 21.02 -12.40 9.00
C ILE A 7 21.62 -11.88 7.70
N ASP A 8 21.07 -12.31 6.57
CA ASP A 8 21.36 -11.72 5.26
C ASP A 8 20.65 -10.36 5.14
N ASN A 9 21.37 -9.30 5.52
CA ASN A 9 20.83 -7.94 5.51
C ASN A 9 20.54 -7.45 4.08
N ASP A 10 21.31 -7.88 3.08
CA ASP A 10 21.10 -7.45 1.70
C ASP A 10 19.80 -8.04 1.16
N TYR A 11 19.55 -9.33 1.43
CA TYR A 11 18.27 -9.97 1.12
C TYR A 11 17.09 -9.32 1.86
N LEU A 12 17.23 -9.08 3.17
CA LEU A 12 16.19 -8.44 3.99
C LEU A 12 15.80 -7.06 3.40
N VAL A 13 16.79 -6.24 3.07
CA VAL A 13 16.56 -4.89 2.53
C VAL A 13 15.96 -4.96 1.13
N ASP A 14 16.47 -5.82 0.23
CA ASP A 14 15.91 -5.99 -1.11
C ASP A 14 14.44 -6.46 -1.06
N PHE A 15 14.15 -7.49 -0.27
CA PHE A 15 12.80 -7.99 -0.10
C PHE A 15 11.85 -6.90 0.42
N LEU A 16 12.27 -6.16 1.46
CA LEU A 16 11.48 -5.08 2.03
C LEU A 16 11.21 -3.98 1.00
N VAL A 17 12.22 -3.60 0.20
CA VAL A 17 12.07 -2.59 -0.86
C VAL A 17 11.05 -3.03 -1.91
N ARG A 18 11.11 -4.28 -2.36
CA ARG A 18 10.15 -4.82 -3.33
C ARG A 18 8.73 -4.89 -2.74
N LEU A 19 8.60 -5.30 -1.48
CA LEU A 19 7.31 -5.37 -0.80
C LEU A 19 6.70 -3.97 -0.54
N LEU A 20 7.49 -3.00 -0.12
CA LEU A 20 7.05 -1.60 0.08
C LEU A 20 6.55 -0.97 -1.22
N ASN A 21 7.21 -1.25 -2.34
CA ASN A 21 6.80 -0.81 -3.67
C ASN A 21 5.61 -1.59 -4.26
N THR A 22 5.15 -2.65 -3.59
CA THR A 22 3.97 -3.41 -4.00
C THR A 22 2.72 -2.86 -3.30
N PRO A 23 1.78 -2.22 -4.01
CA PRO A 23 0.56 -1.68 -3.39
C PRO A 23 -0.28 -2.77 -2.74
N SER A 24 -0.74 -2.50 -1.51
CA SER A 24 -1.60 -3.43 -0.78
C SER A 24 -2.55 -2.75 0.23
N PRO A 25 -3.35 -1.73 -0.14
CA PRO A 25 -4.37 -1.22 0.77
C PRO A 25 -5.23 -2.35 1.36
N THR A 26 -5.70 -2.21 2.60
CA THR A 26 -6.59 -3.21 3.22
C THR A 26 -7.76 -3.55 2.30
N GLY A 27 -7.92 -4.83 1.95
CA GLY A 27 -8.91 -5.32 0.98
C GLY A 27 -8.38 -5.51 -0.45
N PHE A 28 -7.17 -5.06 -0.76
CA PHE A 28 -6.49 -5.16 -2.06
C PHE A 28 -5.07 -5.72 -1.90
N THR A 29 -4.94 -6.85 -1.21
CA THR A 29 -3.64 -7.39 -0.77
C THR A 29 -3.10 -8.52 -1.64
N GLU A 30 -3.88 -9.00 -2.61
CA GLU A 30 -3.55 -10.19 -3.41
C GLU A 30 -2.16 -10.12 -4.05
N THR A 31 -1.81 -8.97 -4.63
CA THR A 31 -0.49 -8.81 -5.28
C THR A 31 0.66 -8.92 -4.27
N ALA A 32 0.50 -8.33 -3.08
CA ALA A 32 1.52 -8.43 -2.04
C ALA A 32 1.59 -9.84 -1.44
N ILE A 33 0.45 -10.50 -1.21
CA ILE A 33 0.43 -11.89 -0.74
C ILE A 33 1.09 -12.82 -1.76
N ALA A 34 0.75 -12.70 -3.04
CA ALA A 34 1.34 -13.50 -4.11
C ALA A 34 2.86 -13.25 -4.25
N PHE A 35 3.31 -12.02 -4.03
CA PHE A 35 4.73 -11.70 -3.96
C PHE A 35 5.42 -12.44 -2.80
N VAL A 36 4.89 -12.35 -1.58
CA VAL A 36 5.47 -13.03 -0.40
C VAL A 36 5.45 -14.55 -0.59
N GLU A 37 4.35 -15.11 -1.08
CA GLU A 37 4.23 -16.55 -1.37
C GLU A 37 5.28 -16.99 -2.40
N LYS A 38 5.45 -16.24 -3.49
CA LYS A 38 6.47 -16.52 -4.51
C LYS A 38 7.88 -16.52 -3.93
N GLU A 39 8.20 -15.55 -3.07
CA GLU A 39 9.51 -15.48 -2.40
C GLU A 39 9.70 -16.64 -1.43
N LEU A 40 8.65 -17.15 -0.78
CA LEU A 40 8.77 -18.25 0.15
C LEU A 40 8.79 -19.64 -0.53
N LEU A 41 8.26 -19.77 -1.74
CA LEU A 41 8.27 -21.03 -2.50
C LEU A 41 9.69 -21.55 -2.80
N GLN A 42 10.73 -20.71 -2.70
CA GLN A 42 12.11 -21.15 -2.85
C GLN A 42 12.60 -22.02 -1.67
N PHE A 43 11.91 -21.97 -0.52
CA PHE A 43 12.23 -22.76 0.67
C PHE A 43 11.42 -24.06 0.69
N LYS A 44 12.09 -25.16 0.36
CA LYS A 44 11.48 -26.50 0.23
C LYS A 44 10.73 -27.07 1.46
N PRO A 45 11.06 -26.77 2.72
CA PRO A 45 10.38 -27.39 3.86
C PRO A 45 9.03 -26.75 4.22
N LEU A 46 8.60 -25.72 3.49
CA LEU A 46 7.41 -24.95 3.82
C LEU A 46 6.15 -25.54 3.15
N GLU A 47 5.08 -25.68 3.94
CA GLU A 47 3.74 -25.97 3.44
C GLU A 47 2.91 -24.68 3.38
N PHE A 48 2.18 -24.51 2.28
CA PHE A 48 1.45 -23.27 1.98
C PHE A 48 -0.06 -23.53 1.94
N SER A 49 -0.81 -22.60 2.52
CA SER A 49 -2.25 -22.51 2.32
C SER A 49 -2.72 -21.06 2.40
N ARG A 50 -3.91 -20.80 1.88
CA ARG A 50 -4.55 -19.48 1.97
C ARG A 50 -5.88 -19.57 2.70
N THR A 51 -6.13 -18.60 3.56
CA THR A 51 -7.45 -18.47 4.21
C THR A 51 -8.48 -17.94 3.21
N ARG A 52 -9.78 -18.06 3.55
CA ARG A 52 -10.87 -17.49 2.72
C ARG A 52 -10.76 -15.99 2.48
N LYS A 53 -10.10 -15.25 3.39
CA LYS A 53 -9.85 -13.81 3.26
C LYS A 53 -8.51 -13.48 2.58
N GLY A 54 -7.79 -14.49 2.08
CA GLY A 54 -6.54 -14.30 1.32
C GLY A 54 -5.27 -14.22 2.15
N ALA A 55 -5.33 -14.37 3.48
CA ALA A 55 -4.10 -14.43 4.30
C ALA A 55 -3.28 -15.68 3.95
N LEU A 56 -1.97 -15.51 3.76
CA LEU A 56 -1.01 -16.58 3.54
C LEU A 56 -0.69 -17.27 4.87
N VAL A 57 -0.83 -18.59 4.90
CA VAL A 57 -0.45 -19.42 6.04
C VAL A 57 0.70 -20.30 5.58
N VAL A 58 1.84 -20.13 6.23
CA VAL A 58 3.09 -20.83 5.95
C VAL A 58 3.41 -21.68 7.17
N LYS A 59 3.52 -22.98 6.96
CA LYS A 59 3.81 -23.94 8.03
C LYS A 59 5.18 -24.56 7.78
N TRP A 60 6.07 -24.39 8.76
CA TRP A 60 7.33 -25.10 8.81
C TRP A 60 7.19 -26.27 9.78
N ILE A 61 7.26 -27.50 9.28
CA ILE A 61 7.22 -28.69 10.13
C ILE A 61 8.58 -28.88 10.81
N GLY A 62 8.60 -28.69 12.13
CA GLY A 62 9.76 -28.97 12.98
C GLY A 62 10.00 -30.46 13.17
N THR A 63 11.11 -30.80 13.83
CA THR A 63 11.54 -32.20 14.06
C THR A 63 11.19 -32.74 15.45
N ASN A 64 10.47 -31.97 16.27
CA ASN A 64 10.10 -32.35 17.64
C ASN A 64 8.61 -32.09 17.92
N ASP A 65 8.12 -32.66 19.02
CA ASP A 65 6.72 -32.55 19.46
C ASP A 65 6.48 -31.30 20.33
N ALA A 66 7.29 -30.23 20.14
CA ALA A 66 7.07 -28.98 20.87
C ALA A 66 5.77 -28.31 20.42
N GLU A 67 5.18 -27.52 21.31
CA GLU A 67 3.98 -26.74 21.00
C GLU A 67 4.25 -25.79 19.81
N PRO A 68 3.33 -25.70 18.84
CA PRO A 68 3.51 -24.85 17.68
C PRO A 68 3.53 -23.37 18.08
N VAL A 69 4.49 -22.63 17.53
CA VAL A 69 4.59 -21.18 17.67
C VAL A 69 4.09 -20.51 16.39
N ALA A 70 3.22 -19.51 16.53
CA ALA A 70 2.74 -18.70 15.42
C ALA A 70 3.38 -17.31 15.46
N LEU A 71 3.96 -16.90 14.33
CA LEU A 71 4.38 -15.52 14.09
C LEU A 71 3.42 -14.91 13.07
N THR A 72 3.01 -13.67 13.32
CA THR A 72 2.06 -12.96 12.45
C THR A 72 2.61 -11.59 12.12
N ALA A 73 2.53 -11.21 10.86
CA ALA A 73 2.76 -9.87 10.36
C ALA A 73 1.74 -9.57 9.26
N HIS A 74 1.47 -8.30 8.97
CA HIS A 74 0.48 -7.91 7.98
C HIS A 74 1.10 -7.19 6.77
N VAL A 75 0.67 -7.59 5.57
CA VAL A 75 1.12 -6.96 4.31
C VAL A 75 0.26 -5.78 3.90
N ASP A 76 -0.92 -5.63 4.51
CA ASP A 76 -1.86 -4.60 4.13
C ASP A 76 -1.45 -3.23 4.65
N THR A 77 -1.82 -2.20 3.90
CA THR A 77 -1.43 -0.82 4.18
C THR A 77 -2.66 0.05 4.33
N LEU A 78 -2.44 1.24 4.91
CA LEU A 78 -3.38 2.34 4.74
C LEU A 78 -3.50 2.70 3.25
N GLY A 79 -4.63 3.27 2.88
CA GLY A 79 -4.92 3.66 1.52
C GLY A 79 -6.24 4.40 1.44
N ALA A 80 -6.86 4.36 0.26
CA ALA A 80 -8.16 4.95 0.06
C ALA A 80 -8.94 4.19 -1.02
N MET A 81 -10.20 4.58 -1.20
CA MET A 81 -11.09 4.07 -2.22
C MET A 81 -11.80 5.23 -2.89
N VAL A 82 -12.06 5.14 -4.20
CA VAL A 82 -12.88 6.12 -4.91
C VAL A 82 -14.29 6.12 -4.32
N LYS A 83 -14.69 7.24 -3.73
CA LYS A 83 -16.01 7.47 -3.12
C LYS A 83 -16.99 8.10 -4.10
N ASP A 84 -16.50 9.05 -4.90
CA ASP A 84 -17.28 9.77 -5.90
C ASP A 84 -16.40 10.25 -7.05
N ILE A 85 -17.00 10.39 -8.23
CA ILE A 85 -16.40 11.03 -9.40
C ILE A 85 -17.10 12.38 -9.57
N LYS A 86 -16.42 13.45 -9.18
CA LYS A 86 -16.96 14.80 -9.12
C LYS A 86 -17.33 15.32 -10.52
N PRO A 87 -18.24 16.31 -10.65
CA PRO A 87 -18.63 16.89 -11.94
C PRO A 87 -17.47 17.40 -12.82
N ASN A 88 -16.31 17.69 -12.23
CA ASN A 88 -15.10 18.12 -12.93
C ASN A 88 -14.15 16.96 -13.31
N GLY A 89 -14.58 15.70 -13.16
CA GLY A 89 -13.80 14.50 -13.47
C GLY A 89 -12.79 14.08 -12.39
N ARG A 90 -12.64 14.85 -11.31
CA ARG A 90 -11.73 14.52 -10.19
C ARG A 90 -12.36 13.52 -9.24
N LEU A 91 -11.52 12.85 -8.44
CA LEU A 91 -12.01 11.80 -7.55
C LEU A 91 -12.09 12.30 -6.11
N GLN A 92 -13.24 12.10 -5.47
CA GLN A 92 -13.32 12.13 -4.01
C GLN A 92 -12.97 10.75 -3.47
N LEU A 93 -12.22 10.70 -2.37
CA LEU A 93 -11.80 9.46 -1.76
C LEU A 93 -12.47 9.24 -0.41
N SER A 94 -12.69 7.97 -0.04
CA SER A 94 -12.89 7.55 1.34
C SER A 94 -11.64 6.83 1.85
N ARG A 95 -11.27 7.06 3.11
CA ARG A 95 -10.04 6.48 3.68
C ARG A 95 -10.20 5.00 4.00
N ILE A 96 -9.14 4.25 3.77
CA ILE A 96 -8.96 2.87 4.24
C ILE A 96 -8.00 2.93 5.43
N GLY A 97 -8.48 2.46 6.59
CA GLY A 97 -7.74 2.50 7.85
C GLY A 97 -7.55 3.91 8.42
N GLY A 98 -6.57 4.07 9.30
CA GLY A 98 -6.22 5.33 9.97
C GLY A 98 -5.47 6.35 9.10
N LEU A 99 -5.74 6.44 7.79
CA LEU A 99 -5.02 7.34 6.90
C LEU A 99 -5.17 8.80 7.34
N VAL A 100 -4.04 9.44 7.66
CA VAL A 100 -4.00 10.88 8.00
C VAL A 100 -3.83 11.68 6.72
N LEU A 101 -4.85 12.47 6.35
CA LEU A 101 -4.89 13.16 5.06
C LEU A 101 -3.81 14.24 4.94
N ASN A 102 -3.45 14.93 6.03
CA ASN A 102 -2.29 15.83 6.07
C ASN A 102 -0.99 15.12 5.67
N GLY A 103 -0.88 13.84 6.03
CA GLY A 103 0.28 13.03 5.70
C GLY A 103 0.39 12.82 4.20
N VAL A 104 -0.71 12.62 3.49
CA VAL A 104 -0.75 12.30 2.04
C VAL A 104 -1.14 13.48 1.14
N GLU A 105 -1.23 14.68 1.69
CA GLU A 105 -1.45 15.87 0.88
C GLU A 105 -0.26 16.07 -0.07
N THR A 106 -0.55 16.35 -1.34
CA THR A 106 0.39 16.44 -2.46
C THR A 106 1.11 15.15 -2.81
N GLU A 107 0.74 14.02 -2.19
CA GLU A 107 1.33 12.74 -2.54
C GLU A 107 0.80 12.24 -3.88
N GLY A 108 1.69 11.61 -4.64
CA GLY A 108 1.32 10.83 -5.80
C GLY A 108 0.56 9.55 -5.41
N CYS A 109 -0.38 9.14 -6.25
CA CYS A 109 -1.14 7.91 -6.02
C CYS A 109 -1.43 7.16 -7.32
N TRP A 110 -1.77 5.89 -7.15
CA TRP A 110 -2.31 5.02 -8.19
C TRP A 110 -3.75 4.71 -7.88
N VAL A 111 -4.63 4.90 -8.86
CA VAL A 111 -6.00 4.39 -8.88
C VAL A 111 -5.97 3.04 -9.59
N HIS A 112 -6.37 1.97 -8.90
CA HIS A 112 -6.37 0.61 -9.42
C HIS A 112 -7.78 0.27 -9.89
N THR A 113 -7.94 0.21 -11.21
CA THR A 113 -9.23 -0.12 -11.82
C THR A 113 -9.54 -1.61 -11.66
N SER A 114 -10.83 -1.96 -11.66
CA SER A 114 -11.29 -3.36 -11.69
C SER A 114 -10.74 -4.19 -12.88
N LYS A 115 -10.31 -3.55 -13.96
CA LYS A 115 -9.71 -4.19 -15.14
C LYS A 115 -8.20 -4.45 -14.99
N GLY A 116 -7.60 -4.04 -13.88
CA GLY A 116 -6.16 -4.21 -13.60
C GLY A 116 -5.28 -3.08 -14.13
N GLU A 117 -5.85 -2.05 -14.77
CA GLU A 117 -5.12 -0.86 -15.18
C GLU A 117 -4.85 0.05 -13.98
N LYS A 118 -3.72 0.77 -14.01
CA LYS A 118 -3.33 1.74 -13.00
C LYS A 118 -3.30 3.13 -13.62
N ILE A 119 -4.11 4.04 -13.09
CA ILE A 119 -4.14 5.43 -13.50
C ILE A 119 -3.44 6.29 -12.46
N ARG A 120 -2.53 7.14 -12.92
CA ARG A 120 -1.73 8.01 -12.06
C ARG A 120 -2.52 9.26 -11.65
N GLY A 121 -2.27 9.76 -10.45
CA GLY A 121 -2.74 11.07 -10.03
C GLY A 121 -2.00 11.60 -8.81
N SER A 122 -2.46 12.75 -8.33
CA SER A 122 -1.96 13.41 -7.13
C SER A 122 -3.12 13.80 -6.22
N TYR A 123 -2.99 13.53 -4.93
CA TYR A 123 -4.03 13.82 -3.95
C TYR A 123 -3.81 15.17 -3.28
N MET A 124 -4.76 16.09 -3.40
CA MET A 124 -4.57 17.47 -2.99
C MET A 124 -5.85 18.14 -2.54
N LEU A 125 -5.70 19.27 -1.87
CA LEU A 125 -6.82 20.14 -1.53
C LEU A 125 -7.52 20.63 -2.82
N ASN A 126 -8.85 20.64 -2.81
CA ASN A 126 -9.65 21.11 -3.94
C ASN A 126 -9.36 22.60 -4.28
N MET A 127 -8.93 23.38 -3.29
CA MET A 127 -8.52 24.78 -3.37
C MET A 127 -7.02 24.99 -3.16
N SER A 128 -6.16 24.17 -3.78
CA SER A 128 -4.72 24.11 -3.49
C SER A 128 -3.88 25.35 -3.86
N ALA A 129 -4.41 26.31 -4.64
CA ALA A 129 -3.62 27.46 -5.12
C ALA A 129 -3.65 28.65 -4.13
N ALA A 130 -2.58 28.83 -3.34
CA ALA A 130 -2.48 29.91 -2.36
C ALA A 130 -2.62 31.32 -2.97
N HIS A 131 -2.12 31.54 -4.19
CA HIS A 131 -2.29 32.84 -4.88
C HIS A 131 -3.74 33.16 -5.27
N VAL A 132 -4.61 32.14 -5.34
CA VAL A 132 -6.03 32.30 -5.69
C VAL A 132 -6.90 32.32 -4.43
N TYR A 133 -6.57 31.48 -3.45
CA TYR A 133 -7.41 31.23 -2.27
C TYR A 133 -6.87 31.85 -0.97
N SER A 134 -5.67 32.43 -0.98
CA SER A 134 -5.06 33.14 0.14
C SER A 134 -5.03 32.30 1.43
N SER A 135 -5.45 32.86 2.58
CA SER A 135 -5.41 32.17 3.88
C SER A 135 -6.29 30.93 3.95
N LYS A 136 -7.29 30.79 3.06
CA LYS A 136 -8.20 29.63 3.04
C LYS A 136 -7.46 28.32 2.83
N VAL A 137 -6.35 28.32 2.08
CA VAL A 137 -5.54 27.10 1.88
C VAL A 137 -4.96 26.58 3.19
N VAL A 138 -4.60 27.48 4.10
CA VAL A 138 -4.03 27.15 5.40
C VAL A 138 -5.12 26.76 6.40
N GLU A 139 -6.22 27.51 6.41
CA GLU A 139 -7.34 27.33 7.35
C GLU A 139 -8.19 26.09 7.06
N THR A 140 -8.25 25.63 5.80
CA THR A 140 -9.11 24.50 5.42
C THR A 140 -8.60 23.21 6.03
N LYS A 141 -9.46 22.53 6.79
CA LYS A 141 -9.16 21.23 7.37
C LYS A 141 -9.00 20.17 6.27
N ARG A 142 -8.00 19.30 6.41
CA ARG A 142 -7.79 18.16 5.49
C ARG A 142 -8.78 17.06 5.84
N GLU A 143 -9.92 17.08 5.18
CA GLU A 143 -11.00 16.10 5.27
C GLU A 143 -11.42 15.61 3.88
N GLU A 144 -12.15 14.50 3.82
CA GLU A 144 -12.46 13.80 2.56
C GLU A 144 -13.23 14.67 1.56
N GLU A 145 -14.02 15.62 2.06
CA GLU A 145 -14.79 16.58 1.26
C GLU A 145 -13.92 17.70 0.68
N ALA A 146 -12.87 18.09 1.39
CA ALA A 146 -11.96 19.17 1.01
C ALA A 146 -10.81 18.69 0.10
N MET A 147 -10.59 17.38 0.02
CA MET A 147 -9.50 16.76 -0.71
C MET A 147 -10.01 16.03 -1.97
N GLU A 148 -9.13 15.83 -2.94
CA GLU A 148 -9.43 15.11 -4.18
C GLU A 148 -8.18 14.62 -4.91
N VAL A 149 -8.34 13.57 -5.71
CA VAL A 149 -7.32 13.16 -6.68
C VAL A 149 -7.52 13.96 -7.96
N ARG A 150 -6.46 14.62 -8.40
CA ARG A 150 -6.32 15.08 -9.78
C ARG A 150 -5.58 14.01 -10.54
N LEU A 151 -6.23 13.45 -11.55
CA LEU A 151 -5.66 12.43 -12.40
C LEU A 151 -4.64 13.05 -13.35
N ASP A 152 -3.56 12.34 -13.63
CA ASP A 152 -2.57 12.71 -14.65
C ASP A 152 -3.09 12.30 -16.04
N ALA A 153 -4.34 12.66 -16.32
CA ALA A 153 -5.09 12.34 -17.51
C ALA A 153 -5.98 13.53 -17.89
N ARG A 154 -6.23 13.69 -19.19
CA ARG A 154 -7.11 14.76 -19.70
C ARG A 154 -8.57 14.37 -19.52
N VAL A 155 -9.11 14.67 -18.34
CA VAL A 155 -10.52 14.47 -18.00
C VAL A 155 -11.09 15.74 -17.39
N SER A 156 -12.34 16.02 -17.69
CA SER A 156 -13.04 17.25 -17.28
C SER A 156 -14.44 16.98 -16.72
N ASN A 157 -14.91 15.74 -16.81
CA ASN A 157 -16.24 15.33 -16.38
C ASN A 157 -16.28 13.83 -16.01
N PRO A 158 -17.34 13.37 -15.31
CA PRO A 158 -17.42 11.99 -14.87
C PRO A 158 -17.45 10.94 -15.98
N LYS A 159 -17.88 11.30 -17.19
CA LYS A 159 -17.94 10.36 -18.32
C LYS A 159 -16.52 10.05 -18.81
N GLU A 160 -15.72 11.08 -19.05
CA GLU A 160 -14.31 10.94 -19.46
C GLU A 160 -13.48 10.17 -18.42
N THR A 161 -13.72 10.39 -17.13
CA THR A 161 -13.04 9.63 -16.07
C THR A 161 -13.39 8.15 -16.09
N ARG A 162 -14.66 7.79 -16.36
CA ARG A 162 -15.09 6.39 -16.51
C ARG A 162 -14.57 5.74 -17.78
N GLU A 163 -14.32 6.52 -18.84
CA GLU A 163 -13.68 6.02 -20.06
C GLU A 163 -12.24 5.54 -19.80
N LEU A 164 -11.58 6.03 -18.74
CA LEU A 164 -10.31 5.48 -18.23
C LEU A 164 -10.47 4.18 -17.42
N GLY A 165 -11.69 3.66 -17.29
CA GLY A 165 -11.99 2.46 -16.51
C GLY A 165 -12.13 2.69 -15.00
N ILE A 166 -12.07 3.94 -14.53
CA ILE A 166 -12.19 4.28 -13.11
C ILE A 166 -13.66 4.27 -12.69
N GLU A 167 -13.98 3.57 -11.61
CA GLU A 167 -15.30 3.54 -11.00
C GLU A 167 -15.25 3.78 -9.48
N VAL A 168 -16.42 4.12 -8.91
CA VAL A 168 -16.60 4.14 -7.45
C VAL A 168 -16.33 2.74 -6.90
N GLY A 169 -15.53 2.66 -5.85
CA GLY A 169 -15.06 1.41 -5.28
C GLY A 169 -13.63 1.01 -5.68
N ASP A 170 -13.04 1.66 -6.68
CA ASP A 170 -11.66 1.39 -7.07
C ASP A 170 -10.68 1.78 -5.96
N PHE A 171 -9.67 0.93 -5.74
CA PHE A 171 -8.67 1.15 -4.70
C PHE A 171 -7.68 2.25 -5.11
N VAL A 172 -7.20 2.99 -4.12
CA VAL A 172 -6.17 4.01 -4.29
C VAL A 172 -5.02 3.74 -3.32
N SER A 173 -3.82 3.62 -3.87
CA SER A 173 -2.58 3.50 -3.10
C SER A 173 -1.72 4.73 -3.27
N PHE A 174 -1.13 5.21 -2.18
CA PHE A 174 -0.22 6.36 -2.19
C PHE A 174 1.22 5.91 -2.36
N ASP A 175 2.05 6.79 -2.92
CA ASP A 175 3.47 6.51 -3.05
C ASP A 175 4.14 6.30 -1.68
N PRO A 176 5.02 5.30 -1.55
CA PRO A 176 5.65 5.00 -0.29
C PRO A 176 6.76 6.00 0.09
N ARG A 177 7.26 6.82 -0.85
CA ARG A 177 8.46 7.67 -0.67
C ARG A 177 9.67 6.88 -0.14
N LEU A 178 9.90 5.71 -0.72
CA LEU A 178 10.97 4.84 -0.31
C LEU A 178 12.32 5.47 -0.65
N GLU A 179 13.19 5.60 0.35
CA GLU A 179 14.58 6.00 0.22
C GLU A 179 15.48 5.13 1.11
N LEU A 180 16.63 4.76 0.55
CA LEU A 180 17.73 4.13 1.28
C LEU A 180 18.87 5.14 1.39
N THR A 181 19.31 5.45 2.60
CA THR A 181 20.38 6.45 2.81
C THR A 181 21.16 6.11 4.06
N ASN A 182 22.47 5.91 3.92
CA ASN A 182 23.40 5.64 5.04
C ASN A 182 22.94 4.51 5.98
N GLY A 183 22.36 3.44 5.42
CA GLY A 183 21.82 2.31 6.19
C GLY A 183 20.43 2.54 6.79
N PHE A 184 19.84 3.73 6.64
CA PHE A 184 18.45 3.99 7.02
C PHE A 184 17.49 3.68 5.88
N ILE A 185 16.31 3.17 6.23
CA ILE A 185 15.18 2.98 5.34
C ILE A 185 14.10 3.98 5.74
N ARG A 186 13.78 4.91 4.84
CA ARG A 186 12.66 5.84 5.02
C ARG A 186 11.57 5.47 4.03
N SER A 187 10.38 5.14 4.53
CA SER A 187 9.23 4.81 3.70
C SER A 187 7.94 4.92 4.51
N ARG A 188 6.82 5.16 3.85
CA ARG A 188 5.50 4.80 4.37
C ARG A 188 5.37 3.28 4.40
N PHE A 189 4.41 2.79 5.19
CA PHE A 189 4.00 1.39 5.20
C PHE A 189 5.09 0.42 5.65
N LEU A 190 6.09 0.90 6.39
CA LEU A 190 6.98 0.04 7.18
C LEU A 190 6.15 -0.80 8.16
N ASP A 191 5.16 -0.17 8.78
CA ASP A 191 4.06 -0.85 9.47
C ASP A 191 3.12 -1.49 8.43
N ASP A 192 3.08 -2.82 8.28
CA ASP A 192 3.85 -3.87 8.99
C ASP A 192 4.71 -4.71 8.03
N LYS A 193 4.97 -4.18 6.84
CA LYS A 193 5.81 -4.84 5.82
C LYS A 193 7.23 -5.09 6.30
N ALA A 194 7.75 -4.30 7.24
CA ALA A 194 9.05 -4.52 7.86
C ALA A 194 9.07 -5.83 8.68
N CYS A 195 8.01 -6.14 9.41
CA CYS A 195 7.91 -7.40 10.15
C CYS A 195 7.73 -8.60 9.22
N VAL A 196 6.99 -8.43 8.11
CA VAL A 196 6.91 -9.46 7.06
C VAL A 196 8.32 -9.75 6.52
N ALA A 197 9.09 -8.72 6.19
CA ALA A 197 10.47 -8.86 5.73
C ALA A 197 11.36 -9.55 6.77
N ALA A 198 11.24 -9.20 8.04
CA ALA A 198 11.98 -9.83 9.13
C ALA A 198 11.65 -11.33 9.28
N ILE A 199 10.36 -11.71 9.17
CA ILE A 199 9.95 -13.11 9.21
C ILE A 199 10.51 -13.89 8.02
N VAL A 200 10.44 -13.32 6.81
CA VAL A 200 10.93 -13.98 5.58
C VAL A 200 12.45 -14.14 5.60
N ALA A 201 13.20 -13.12 6.04
CA ALA A 201 14.65 -13.18 6.11
C ALA A 201 15.20 -14.06 7.26
N ALA A 202 14.33 -14.47 8.20
CA ALA A 202 14.70 -15.37 9.30
C ALA A 202 14.63 -16.86 8.92
N ILE A 203 14.11 -17.19 7.74
CA ILE A 203 14.01 -18.55 7.19
C ILE A 203 15.33 -18.94 6.52
#